data_AF-A0A218UJ84-F1
#
_entry.id   AF-A0A218UJ84-F1
#
_cell.length_a   1.000
_cell.length_b   1.000
_cell.length_c   1.000
_cell.angle_alpha   90.00
_cell.angle_beta   90.00
_cell.angle_gamma   90.00
#
_symmetry.space_group_name_H-M   'P 1'
#
loop_
_entity.id
_entity.type
_entity.pdbx_description
1 polymer ?
#
loop_
_entity_poly.entity_id
_entity_poly.type
_entity_poly.pdbx_seq_one_letter_code
_entity_poly.pdbx_strand_id
1 'polypeptide(L)'
;MLFQEAVLFPESITTEQQSLMLVKRLLAISVSCITYMRGLFPESSYGTRYLDDLCLKILREDKSCLGSLQIVKWIQGCFDALEKQYVTVEQGKDPALNMRFGILCLELKSYLLSLGSPVHVLHVAVLAIYTNPETVTEMYQFKFKYKNKVPQMDISSNHREFVAGLCSKDVKQASRLLLRTLYLLMQDLGPLPNDITLSMKLLYYNHVTPKDYQPPGFKEDGSPGDLLFAGDPINLKVGSVSTDFHFMKVRVTTEKKRVKRADSNLIPKNGPTEISHQGLDCEEDEEEEECTKV
;
A
#
# COMPACT_ATOMS: atom_id res chain seq x y z
N MET A 1 7.95 -3.06 18.85
CA MET A 1 8.16 -4.53 18.63
C MET A 1 7.85 -4.89 17.16
N LEU A 2 8.60 -4.35 16.19
CA LEU A 2 8.27 -4.47 14.75
C LEU A 2 8.68 -5.79 14.09
N PHE A 3 9.59 -6.54 14.71
CA PHE A 3 10.06 -7.83 14.20
C PHE A 3 10.37 -8.75 15.39
N GLN A 4 9.46 -9.66 15.71
CA GLN A 4 9.76 -10.83 16.55
C GLN A 4 10.30 -11.93 15.62
N GLU A 5 11.63 -12.12 15.68
CA GLU A 5 12.45 -13.26 15.21
C GLU A 5 12.57 -13.69 13.72
N ALA A 6 13.85 -13.81 13.35
CA ALA A 6 14.57 -14.62 12.37
C ALA A 6 14.16 -14.76 10.88
N VAL A 7 12.92 -14.48 10.47
CA VAL A 7 12.54 -14.68 9.05
C VAL A 7 11.84 -13.45 8.48
N LEU A 8 12.48 -12.74 7.54
CA LEU A 8 11.93 -11.54 6.89
C LEU A 8 10.65 -11.88 6.09
N PHE A 9 10.62 -13.04 5.42
CA PHE A 9 9.50 -13.48 4.59
C PHE A 9 9.11 -14.92 4.87
N PRO A 10 7.81 -15.22 5.07
CA PRO A 10 7.35 -16.59 5.29
C PRO A 10 7.72 -17.51 4.12
N GLU A 11 7.96 -18.80 4.41
CA GLU A 11 8.31 -19.80 3.38
C GLU A 11 7.12 -20.20 2.51
N SER A 12 5.92 -20.17 3.09
CA SER A 12 4.63 -20.42 2.44
C SER A 12 3.59 -19.40 2.90
N ILE A 13 2.72 -18.96 1.99
CA ILE A 13 1.56 -18.13 2.32
C ILE A 13 0.32 -18.92 1.94
N THR A 14 -0.34 -19.49 2.93
CA THR A 14 -1.55 -20.29 2.75
C THR A 14 -2.77 -19.62 3.38
N THR A 15 -2.55 -18.67 4.30
CA THR A 15 -3.62 -17.96 5.03
C THR A 15 -3.60 -16.46 4.77
N GLU A 16 -4.77 -15.85 4.92
CA GLU A 16 -4.94 -14.39 4.84
C GLU A 16 -4.06 -13.67 5.87
N GLN A 17 -3.95 -14.21 7.09
CA GLN A 17 -3.11 -13.67 8.16
C GLN A 17 -1.61 -13.66 7.78
N GLN A 18 -1.11 -14.74 7.17
CA GLN A 18 0.27 -14.79 6.68
C GLN A 18 0.50 -13.77 5.56
N SER A 19 -0.48 -13.61 4.67
CA SER A 19 -0.43 -12.60 3.60
C SER A 19 -0.42 -11.18 4.17
N LEU A 20 -1.27 -10.88 5.15
CA LEU A 20 -1.34 -9.59 5.81
C LEU A 20 -0.03 -9.28 6.53
N MET A 21 0.55 -10.26 7.23
CA MET A 21 1.86 -10.12 7.87
C MET A 21 2.96 -9.82 6.85
N LEU A 22 2.94 -10.45 5.67
CA LEU A 22 3.87 -10.14 4.59
C LEU A 22 3.73 -8.67 4.13
N VAL A 23 2.51 -8.21 3.86
CA VAL A 23 2.24 -6.83 3.40
C VAL A 23 2.72 -5.81 4.44
N LYS A 24 2.41 -6.04 5.72
CA LYS A 24 2.88 -5.21 6.84
C LYS A 24 4.41 -5.14 6.89
N ARG A 25 5.08 -6.29 6.78
CA ARG A 25 6.54 -6.36 6.78
C ARG A 25 7.14 -5.63 5.58
N LEU A 26 6.60 -5.82 4.38
CA LEU A 26 7.07 -5.14 3.18
C LEU A 26 6.92 -3.63 3.28
N LEU A 27 5.80 -3.12 3.80
CA LEU A 27 5.60 -1.70 4.07
C LEU A 27 6.67 -1.17 5.04
N ALA A 28 6.86 -1.82 6.19
CA ALA A 28 7.82 -1.37 7.20
C ALA A 28 9.27 -1.41 6.71
N ILE A 29 9.67 -2.48 6.00
CA ILE A 29 11.03 -2.60 5.43
C ILE A 29 11.24 -1.54 4.34
N SER A 30 10.24 -1.31 3.48
CA SER A 30 10.33 -0.31 2.43
C SER A 30 10.47 1.11 3.01
N VAL A 31 9.63 1.47 3.99
CA VAL A 31 9.74 2.75 4.69
C VAL A 31 11.10 2.89 5.38
N SER A 32 11.59 1.84 6.06
CA SER A 32 12.91 1.85 6.69
C SER A 32 14.04 2.03 5.67
N CYS A 33 13.96 1.36 4.51
CA CYS A 33 14.92 1.50 3.42
C CYS A 33 14.94 2.94 2.89
N ILE A 34 13.76 3.53 2.66
CA ILE A 34 13.64 4.92 2.22
C ILE A 34 14.27 5.85 3.26
N THR A 35 13.85 5.77 4.53
CA THR A 35 14.34 6.71 5.55
C THR A 35 15.83 6.57 5.82
N TYR A 36 16.38 5.37 5.69
CA TYR A 36 17.82 5.13 5.83
C TYR A 36 18.61 5.71 4.66
N MET A 37 18.24 5.33 3.42
CA MET A 37 18.97 5.74 2.21
C MET A 37 18.89 7.25 1.98
N ARG A 38 17.85 7.90 2.50
CA ARG A 38 17.69 9.35 2.50
C ARG A 38 18.37 10.06 3.66
N GLY A 39 19.02 9.33 4.56
CA GLY A 39 19.76 9.90 5.68
C GLY A 39 18.89 10.67 6.67
N LEU A 40 17.60 10.28 6.82
CA LEU A 40 16.64 11.05 7.62
C LEU A 40 16.88 10.97 9.13
N PHE A 41 17.50 9.88 9.59
CA PHE A 41 17.73 9.59 11.01
C PHE A 41 19.14 9.02 11.23
N PRO A 42 19.71 9.15 12.44
CA PRO A 42 21.02 8.60 12.75
C PRO A 42 21.05 7.07 12.71
N GLU A 43 22.25 6.50 12.57
CA GLU A 43 22.49 5.04 12.55
C GLU A 43 21.97 4.34 13.82
N SER A 44 21.95 5.04 14.96
CA SER A 44 21.37 4.53 16.22
C SER A 44 19.88 4.21 16.11
N SER A 45 19.16 4.81 15.18
CA SER A 45 17.73 4.56 14.97
C SER A 45 17.44 3.34 14.10
N TYR A 46 18.47 2.64 13.62
CA TYR A 46 18.33 1.46 12.75
C TYR A 46 19.01 0.21 13.31
N GLY A 47 18.39 -0.95 13.10
CA GLY A 47 19.01 -2.26 13.24
C GLY A 47 19.37 -2.83 11.87
N THR A 48 20.48 -3.58 11.79
CA THR A 48 20.88 -4.22 10.53
C THR A 48 20.24 -5.61 10.41
N ARG A 49 19.73 -5.92 9.22
CA ARG A 49 19.25 -7.24 8.79
C ARG A 49 19.78 -7.51 7.39
N TYR A 50 19.99 -8.78 7.09
CA TYR A 50 20.45 -9.21 5.77
C TYR A 50 19.32 -9.91 5.04
N LEU A 51 19.10 -9.51 3.79
CA LEU A 51 18.29 -10.22 2.83
C LEU A 51 19.21 -10.61 1.68
N ASP A 52 19.77 -11.81 1.76
CA ASP A 52 20.80 -12.30 0.83
C ASP A 52 22.05 -11.42 0.85
N ASP A 53 22.39 -10.80 -0.29
CA ASP A 53 23.49 -9.84 -0.47
C ASP A 53 23.12 -8.42 -0.03
N LEU A 54 21.85 -8.15 0.30
CA LEU A 54 21.38 -6.81 0.63
C LEU A 54 21.43 -6.54 2.14
N CYS A 55 22.17 -5.50 2.52
CA CYS A 55 22.19 -4.95 3.87
C CYS A 55 20.98 -4.01 4.06
N LEU A 56 19.96 -4.50 4.75
CA LEU A 56 18.75 -3.74 5.06
C LEU A 56 18.86 -3.10 6.44
N LYS A 57 18.54 -1.81 6.50
CA LYS A 57 18.48 -1.04 7.73
C LYS A 57 17.04 -0.89 8.13
N ILE A 58 16.70 -1.54 9.23
CA ILE A 58 15.34 -1.67 9.74
C ILE A 58 15.16 -0.66 10.86
N LEU A 59 14.17 0.21 10.73
CA LEU A 59 13.89 1.23 11.74
C LEU A 59 13.51 0.55 13.06
N ARG A 60 14.12 0.99 14.16
CA ARG A 60 13.80 0.56 15.52
C ARG A 60 13.22 1.71 16.32
N GLU A 61 12.51 1.37 17.38
CA GLU A 61 12.06 2.36 18.35
C GLU A 61 13.27 2.93 19.09
N ASP A 62 13.69 4.13 18.70
CA ASP A 62 14.79 4.86 19.32
C ASP A 62 14.23 6.07 20.08
N LYS A 63 14.19 5.96 21.40
CA LYS A 63 13.66 7.03 22.27
C LYS A 63 14.47 8.32 22.21
N SER A 64 15.70 8.28 21.71
CA SER A 64 16.55 9.46 21.56
C SER A 64 16.26 10.26 20.28
N CYS A 65 15.53 9.69 19.32
CA CYS A 65 15.19 10.35 18.07
C CYS A 65 13.67 10.41 17.86
N LEU A 66 13.06 11.54 18.21
CA LEU A 66 11.60 11.75 18.10
C LEU A 66 11.08 11.57 16.67
N GLY A 67 11.86 11.97 15.66
CA GLY A 67 11.51 11.78 14.25
C GLY A 67 11.37 10.31 13.88
N SER A 68 12.33 9.47 14.30
CA SER A 68 12.27 8.02 14.08
C SER A 68 11.06 7.37 14.77
N LEU A 69 10.76 7.79 16.00
CA LEU A 69 9.58 7.33 16.74
C LEU A 69 8.27 7.70 16.02
N GLN A 70 8.23 8.89 15.42
CA GLN A 70 7.05 9.33 14.69
C GLN A 70 6.81 8.46 13.45
N ILE A 71 7.86 8.08 12.71
CA ILE A 71 7.73 7.14 11.58
C ILE A 71 7.25 5.77 12.06
N VAL A 72 7.77 5.26 13.18
CA VAL A 72 7.29 3.99 13.75
C VAL A 72 5.80 4.06 14.09
N LYS A 73 5.33 5.16 14.69
CA LYS A 73 3.90 5.37 14.96
C LYS A 73 3.07 5.41 13.68
N TRP A 74 3.55 6.06 12.62
CA TRP A 74 2.87 6.05 11.33
C TRP A 74 2.79 4.66 10.70
N ILE A 75 3.86 3.86 10.78
CA ILE A 75 3.84 2.46 10.35
C ILE A 75 2.81 1.66 11.15
N GLN A 76 2.75 1.85 12.47
CA GLN A 76 1.75 1.20 13.33
C GLN A 76 0.32 1.60 12.99
N GLY A 77 0.06 2.88 12.71
CA GLY A 77 -1.26 3.32 12.25
C GLY A 77 -1.65 2.72 10.88
N CYS A 78 -0.68 2.56 9.97
CA CYS A 78 -0.92 1.81 8.73
C CYS A 78 -1.27 0.35 9.01
N PHE A 79 -0.61 -0.27 9.99
CA PHE A 79 -0.86 -1.66 10.35
C PHE A 79 -2.26 -1.87 10.94
N ASP A 80 -2.73 -0.93 11.76
CA ASP A 80 -4.11 -0.94 12.26
C ASP A 80 -5.09 -0.79 11.10
N ALA A 81 -4.87 0.18 10.22
CA ALA A 81 -5.71 0.42 9.05
C ALA A 81 -5.75 -0.75 8.04
N LEU A 82 -4.65 -1.48 7.90
CA LEU A 82 -4.58 -2.69 7.07
C LEU A 82 -5.35 -3.88 7.69
N GLU A 83 -5.47 -3.93 9.02
CA GLU A 83 -6.20 -4.99 9.74
C GLU A 83 -7.70 -4.74 9.82
N LYS A 84 -8.13 -3.46 9.81
CA LYS A 84 -9.56 -3.16 9.84
C LYS A 84 -10.22 -3.64 8.56
N GLN A 85 -11.34 -4.32 8.72
CA GLN A 85 -12.32 -4.59 7.69
C GLN A 85 -13.64 -3.99 8.18
N TYR A 86 -14.27 -3.15 7.38
CA TYR A 86 -15.57 -2.57 7.71
C TYR A 86 -16.65 -3.15 6.80
N VAL A 87 -17.84 -3.33 7.35
CA VAL A 87 -18.98 -3.86 6.61
C VAL A 87 -19.68 -2.71 5.88
N THR A 88 -19.85 -2.83 4.56
CA THR A 88 -20.69 -1.90 3.81
C THR A 88 -22.14 -2.29 4.01
N VAL A 89 -22.93 -1.44 4.66
CA VAL A 89 -24.38 -1.58 4.68
C VAL A 89 -24.91 -0.85 3.46
N GLU A 90 -25.31 -1.58 2.41
CA GLU A 90 -26.06 -0.97 1.32
C GLU A 90 -27.41 -0.51 1.86
N GLN A 91 -27.53 0.79 2.13
CA GLN A 91 -28.84 1.38 2.42
C GLN A 91 -29.66 1.35 1.13
N GLY A 92 -30.64 0.45 1.10
CA GLY A 92 -31.52 0.24 -0.03
C GLY A 92 -32.12 1.54 -0.56
N LYS A 93 -32.02 1.71 -1.89
CA LYS A 93 -32.76 2.72 -2.65
C LYS A 93 -34.25 2.67 -2.28
N ASP A 94 -34.76 3.85 -1.95
CA ASP A 94 -36.16 4.28 -1.79
C ASP A 94 -37.18 3.28 -1.16
N PRO A 95 -37.64 3.53 0.09
CA PRO A 95 -38.68 2.72 0.73
C PRO A 95 -40.03 2.70 -0.02
N ALA A 96 -40.29 3.61 -0.97
CA ALA A 96 -41.55 3.62 -1.73
C ALA A 96 -41.73 2.40 -2.67
N LEU A 97 -40.65 1.73 -3.09
CA LEU A 97 -40.70 0.52 -3.92
C LEU A 97 -40.91 -0.77 -3.09
N ASN A 98 -40.64 -0.74 -1.79
CA ASN A 98 -40.69 -1.91 -0.91
C ASN A 98 -42.10 -2.25 -0.39
N MET A 99 -43.10 -1.40 -0.62
CA MET A 99 -44.47 -1.63 -0.14
C MET A 99 -45.29 -2.59 -1.03
N ARG A 100 -44.71 -3.14 -2.12
CA ARG A 100 -45.39 -4.12 -2.99
C ARG A 100 -45.01 -5.59 -2.73
N PHE A 101 -43.96 -5.86 -1.96
CA PHE A 101 -43.56 -7.23 -1.63
C PHE A 101 -43.72 -7.46 -0.13
N GLY A 102 -44.92 -7.91 0.25
CA GLY A 102 -45.36 -8.06 1.63
C GLY A 102 -44.52 -9.03 2.46
N ILE A 103 -44.26 -8.62 3.70
CA ILE A 103 -44.15 -9.39 4.95
C ILE A 103 -43.06 -10.48 5.05
N LEU A 104 -42.50 -11.01 3.96
CA LEU A 104 -41.36 -11.95 4.01
C LEU A 104 -39.98 -11.23 4.14
N CYS A 105 -39.96 -9.90 4.06
CA CYS A 105 -38.72 -9.15 3.87
C CYS A 105 -37.91 -8.89 5.15
N LEU A 106 -38.52 -8.90 6.34
CA LEU A 106 -37.81 -8.44 7.55
C LEU A 106 -36.73 -9.42 8.03
N GLU A 107 -36.95 -10.73 7.93
CA GLU A 107 -35.95 -11.74 8.30
C GLU A 107 -34.82 -11.84 7.26
N LEU A 108 -35.16 -11.73 5.97
CA LEU A 108 -34.18 -11.69 4.88
C LEU A 108 -33.37 -10.39 4.84
N LYS A 109 -33.92 -9.25 5.26
CA LYS A 109 -33.18 -7.97 5.33
C LYS A 109 -32.13 -7.98 6.44
N SER A 110 -32.46 -8.58 7.59
CA SER A 110 -31.49 -8.83 8.67
C SER A 110 -30.38 -9.77 8.20
N TYR A 111 -30.74 -10.83 7.46
CA TYR A 111 -29.77 -11.75 6.87
C TYR A 111 -28.90 -11.07 5.79
N LEU A 112 -29.46 -10.28 4.89
CA LEU A 112 -28.74 -9.51 3.87
C LEU A 112 -27.86 -8.40 4.47
N LEU A 113 -28.30 -7.74 5.55
CA LEU A 113 -27.48 -6.82 6.34
C LEU A 113 -26.32 -7.55 7.05
N SER A 114 -26.52 -8.80 7.44
CA SER A 114 -25.46 -9.67 8.00
C SER A 114 -24.52 -10.25 6.94
N LEU A 115 -24.89 -10.18 5.66
CA LEU A 115 -24.09 -10.66 4.51
C LEU A 115 -23.17 -9.58 3.93
N GLY A 116 -23.14 -8.37 4.50
CA GLY A 116 -22.22 -7.34 4.05
C GLY A 116 -20.78 -7.87 4.07
N SER A 117 -20.16 -7.98 2.90
CA SER A 117 -18.79 -8.47 2.80
C SER A 117 -17.85 -7.46 3.50
N PRO A 118 -16.90 -7.92 4.32
CA PRO A 118 -15.91 -7.03 4.91
C PRO A 118 -15.12 -6.36 3.77
N VAL A 119 -15.18 -5.04 3.68
CA VAL A 119 -14.40 -4.25 2.73
C VAL A 119 -13.23 -3.66 3.48
N HIS A 120 -12.05 -3.86 2.92
CA HIS A 120 -10.82 -3.34 3.48
C HIS A 120 -10.70 -1.85 3.21
N VAL A 121 -10.08 -1.15 4.16
CA VAL A 121 -10.30 0.29 4.34
C VAL A 121 -9.19 1.11 3.69
N LEU A 122 -7.94 0.69 3.86
CA LEU A 122 -6.77 1.43 3.39
C LEU A 122 -6.48 1.12 1.92
N HIS A 123 -6.61 2.12 1.04
CA HIS A 123 -6.27 1.97 -0.37
C HIS A 123 -4.81 2.37 -0.66
N VAL A 124 -4.35 3.47 -0.07
CA VAL A 124 -3.00 4.00 -0.33
C VAL A 124 -2.40 4.57 0.95
N ALA A 125 -1.13 4.25 1.19
CA ALA A 125 -0.29 5.01 2.11
C ALA A 125 0.75 5.82 1.32
N VAL A 126 0.91 7.09 1.65
CA VAL A 126 1.81 8.03 0.97
C VAL A 126 2.78 8.62 1.97
N LEU A 127 4.06 8.29 1.86
CA LEU A 127 5.14 8.99 2.55
C LEU A 127 5.66 10.08 1.61
N ALA A 128 5.57 11.34 2.01
CA ALA A 128 6.00 12.47 1.20
C ALA A 128 7.07 13.29 1.92
N ILE A 129 8.05 13.77 1.15
CA ILE A 129 9.12 14.64 1.59
C ILE A 129 8.92 16.00 0.92
N TYR A 130 8.71 17.01 1.75
CA TYR A 130 8.49 18.39 1.33
C TYR A 130 9.71 19.23 1.60
N THR A 131 9.85 20.30 0.84
CA THR A 131 10.81 21.37 1.08
C THR A 131 10.11 22.69 1.15
N ASN A 132 10.61 23.60 1.97
CA ASN A 132 10.02 24.93 2.13
C ASN A 132 10.22 25.78 0.86
N PRO A 133 9.19 26.47 0.33
CA PRO A 133 7.78 26.46 0.74
C PRO A 133 7.00 25.27 0.17
N GLU A 134 6.51 24.40 1.06
CA GLU A 134 5.53 23.30 0.91
C GLU A 134 5.50 22.53 -0.43
N THR A 135 6.63 22.39 -1.11
CA THR A 135 6.73 21.70 -2.40
C THR A 135 7.15 20.26 -2.17
N VAL A 136 6.44 19.32 -2.79
CA VAL A 136 6.80 17.92 -2.77
C VAL A 136 8.09 17.74 -3.58
N THR A 137 9.09 17.18 -2.93
CA THR A 137 10.36 16.82 -3.55
C THR A 137 10.34 15.35 -3.98
N GLU A 138 9.84 14.49 -3.10
CA GLU A 138 9.75 13.05 -3.29
C GLU A 138 8.50 12.51 -2.63
N MET A 139 7.82 11.58 -3.30
CA MET A 139 6.62 10.92 -2.82
C MET A 139 6.74 9.41 -3.04
N TYR A 140 6.43 8.64 -2.01
CA TYR A 140 6.48 7.19 -1.98
C TYR A 140 5.08 6.65 -1.73
N GLN A 141 4.51 5.99 -2.72
CA GLN A 141 3.13 5.50 -2.67
C GLN A 141 3.10 3.98 -2.55
N PHE A 142 2.38 3.51 -1.54
CA PHE A 142 2.08 2.11 -1.28
C PHE A 142 0.61 1.89 -1.54
N LYS A 143 0.26 1.28 -2.67
CA LYS A 143 -1.12 0.98 -3.05
C LYS A 143 -1.47 -0.45 -2.66
N PHE A 144 -2.60 -0.62 -1.99
CA PHE A 144 -3.11 -1.89 -1.51
C PHE A 144 -4.39 -2.26 -2.27
N LYS A 145 -4.50 -3.54 -2.66
CA LYS A 145 -5.76 -4.16 -3.09
C LYS A 145 -5.94 -5.44 -2.30
N TYR A 146 -7.19 -5.82 -2.09
CA TYR A 146 -7.56 -6.96 -1.28
C TYR A 146 -8.40 -7.90 -2.14
N LYS A 147 -8.05 -9.18 -2.12
CA LYS A 147 -8.66 -10.21 -2.95
C LYS A 147 -9.54 -11.06 -2.04
N ASN A 148 -10.85 -11.01 -2.27
CA ASN A 148 -11.77 -11.90 -1.59
C ASN A 148 -11.68 -13.29 -2.24
N LYS A 149 -11.40 -14.33 -1.46
CA LYS A 149 -11.70 -15.70 -1.88
C LYS A 149 -13.21 -15.85 -1.88
N VAL A 150 -13.88 -15.57 -2.99
CA VAL A 150 -15.23 -16.11 -3.17
C VAL A 150 -15.04 -17.62 -3.32
N PRO A 151 -15.59 -18.48 -2.44
CA PRO A 151 -15.57 -19.91 -2.66
C PRO A 151 -16.46 -20.18 -3.86
N GLN A 152 -15.85 -20.40 -5.03
CA GLN A 152 -16.59 -20.85 -6.19
C GLN A 152 -16.92 -22.33 -5.96
N MET A 153 -18.17 -22.61 -5.58
CA MET A 153 -18.67 -23.98 -5.47
C MET A 153 -18.91 -24.49 -6.88
N ASP A 154 -17.86 -25.00 -7.52
CA ASP A 154 -17.96 -25.58 -8.86
C ASP A 154 -18.48 -27.02 -8.74
N ILE A 155 -19.80 -27.18 -8.80
CA ILE A 155 -20.43 -28.48 -9.05
C ILE A 155 -20.38 -28.69 -10.55
N SER A 156 -19.22 -29.04 -11.07
CA SER A 156 -19.12 -29.64 -12.39
C SER A 156 -18.08 -30.75 -12.38
N SER A 157 -18.59 -31.98 -12.45
CA SER A 157 -17.83 -33.18 -12.75
C SER A 157 -17.25 -33.06 -14.16
N ASN A 158 -15.94 -32.91 -14.26
CA ASN A 158 -15.04 -33.71 -15.11
C ASN A 158 -13.77 -32.93 -15.44
N HIS A 159 -12.65 -33.40 -14.88
CA HIS A 159 -11.28 -33.23 -15.37
C HIS A 159 -10.95 -31.93 -16.11
N ARG A 160 -10.61 -30.88 -15.35
CA ARG A 160 -9.59 -29.88 -15.72
C ARG A 160 -8.98 -29.31 -14.45
N GLU A 161 -7.67 -29.16 -14.49
CA GLU A 161 -6.78 -28.91 -13.38
C GLU A 161 -7.15 -27.63 -12.62
N PHE A 162 -7.28 -27.78 -11.31
CA PHE A 162 -7.27 -26.68 -10.35
C PHE A 162 -5.88 -26.05 -10.42
N VAL A 163 -5.71 -24.93 -11.13
CA VAL A 163 -4.47 -24.13 -11.07
C VAL A 163 -4.49 -23.42 -9.72
N ALA A 164 -4.10 -24.16 -8.67
CA ALA A 164 -3.89 -23.64 -7.34
C ALA A 164 -2.76 -22.60 -7.37
N GLY A 165 -3.07 -21.39 -6.90
CA GLY A 165 -2.21 -20.49 -6.11
C GLY A 165 -0.81 -20.15 -6.64
N LEU A 166 -0.48 -18.86 -6.66
CA LEU A 166 0.91 -18.43 -6.83
C LEU A 166 1.83 -19.20 -5.88
N CYS A 167 2.95 -19.74 -6.39
CA CYS A 167 3.88 -20.47 -5.54
C CYS A 167 4.50 -19.48 -4.54
N SER A 168 4.62 -19.86 -3.27
CA SER A 168 5.28 -19.01 -2.28
C SER A 168 6.72 -18.62 -2.65
N LYS A 169 7.38 -19.45 -3.46
CA LYS A 169 8.69 -19.13 -4.05
C LYS A 169 8.62 -17.85 -4.90
N ASP A 170 7.57 -17.69 -5.68
CA ASP A 170 7.35 -16.52 -6.54
C ASP A 170 7.07 -15.28 -5.71
N VAL A 171 6.27 -15.41 -4.64
CA VAL A 171 5.98 -14.30 -3.73
C VAL A 171 7.24 -13.82 -3.01
N LYS A 172 8.07 -14.74 -2.52
CA LYS A 172 9.35 -14.42 -1.88
C LYS A 172 10.31 -13.76 -2.88
N GLN A 173 10.37 -14.25 -4.11
CA GLN A 173 11.19 -13.65 -5.18
C GLN A 173 10.69 -12.25 -5.55
N ALA A 174 9.38 -12.05 -5.72
CA ALA A 174 8.79 -10.75 -5.99
C ALA A 174 9.05 -9.75 -4.85
N SER A 175 8.97 -10.21 -3.60
CA SER A 175 9.28 -9.42 -2.41
C SER A 175 10.74 -8.96 -2.38
N ARG A 176 11.67 -9.87 -2.71
CA ARG A 176 13.10 -9.55 -2.83
C ARG A 176 13.38 -8.58 -3.96
N LEU A 177 12.79 -8.81 -5.13
CA LEU A 177 12.95 -7.95 -6.29
C LEU A 177 12.44 -6.54 -5.99
N LEU A 178 11.27 -6.41 -5.37
CA LEU A 178 10.72 -5.11 -4.97
C LEU A 178 11.68 -4.34 -4.06
N LEU A 179 12.21 -4.99 -3.02
CA LEU A 179 13.16 -4.35 -2.09
C LEU A 179 14.49 -4.01 -2.76
N ARG A 180 15.01 -4.88 -3.64
CA ARG A 180 16.25 -4.63 -4.38
C ARG A 180 16.08 -3.44 -5.33
N THR A 181 14.99 -3.41 -6.09
CA THR A 181 14.67 -2.29 -6.99
C THR A 181 14.49 -0.99 -6.21
N LEU A 182 13.80 -1.03 -5.06
CA LEU A 182 13.65 0.14 -4.20
C LEU A 182 15.01 0.66 -3.72
N TYR A 183 15.87 -0.24 -3.24
CA TYR A 183 17.19 0.11 -2.74
C TYR A 183 18.07 0.75 -3.82
N LEU A 184 18.16 0.12 -5.01
CA LEU A 184 18.92 0.65 -6.14
C LEU A 184 18.36 2.00 -6.59
N LEU A 185 17.03 2.13 -6.69
CA LEU A 185 16.39 3.38 -7.05
C LEU A 185 16.74 4.50 -6.06
N MET A 186 16.83 4.20 -4.75
CA MET A 186 17.22 5.22 -3.77
C MET A 186 18.67 5.68 -3.94
N GLN A 187 19.57 4.83 -4.45
CA GLN A 187 20.98 5.21 -4.73
C GLN A 187 21.09 6.16 -5.94
N ASP A 188 20.23 5.97 -6.93
CA ASP A 188 20.19 6.77 -8.16
C ASP A 188 19.55 8.14 -7.96
N LEU A 189 18.93 8.38 -6.81
CA LEU A 189 18.33 9.66 -6.51
C LEU A 189 19.36 10.64 -5.90
N GLY A 190 19.26 11.89 -6.32
CA GLY A 190 20.08 12.99 -5.83
C GLY A 190 19.84 13.26 -4.34
N PRO A 191 20.75 14.00 -3.68
CA PRO A 191 20.59 14.35 -2.27
C PRO A 191 19.28 15.10 -2.02
N LEU A 192 18.69 14.90 -0.85
CA LEU A 192 17.58 15.75 -0.40
C LEU A 192 18.07 17.18 -0.13
N PRO A 193 17.22 18.19 -0.30
CA PRO A 193 17.56 19.55 0.13
C PRO A 193 17.71 19.62 1.66
N ASN A 194 18.28 20.71 2.17
CA ASN A 194 18.67 20.79 3.58
C ASN A 194 17.45 20.86 4.52
N ASP A 195 16.42 21.60 4.13
CA ASP A 195 15.23 21.81 4.96
C ASP A 195 14.07 20.96 4.43
N ILE A 196 13.85 19.83 5.09
CA ILE A 196 12.80 18.89 4.72
C ILE A 196 11.75 18.70 5.81
N THR A 197 10.54 18.43 5.39
CA THR A 197 9.43 17.99 6.24
C THR A 197 8.90 16.66 5.72
N LEU A 198 8.63 15.72 6.63
CA LEU A 198 8.03 14.44 6.31
C LEU A 198 6.54 14.47 6.63
N SER A 199 5.72 13.89 5.76
CA SER A 199 4.33 13.57 6.06
C SER A 199 4.01 12.15 5.65
N MET A 200 3.07 11.53 6.37
CA MET A 200 2.45 10.28 5.97
C MET A 200 0.95 10.54 5.84
N LYS A 201 0.39 10.27 4.67
CA LYS A 201 -1.05 10.34 4.41
C LYS A 201 -1.61 8.95 4.14
N LEU A 202 -2.79 8.68 4.66
CA LEU A 202 -3.53 7.44 4.42
C LEU A 202 -4.81 7.79 3.68
N LEU A 203 -5.04 7.12 2.55
CA LEU A 203 -6.24 7.29 1.74
C LEU A 203 -7.10 6.05 1.89
N TYR A 204 -8.36 6.27 2.24
CA TYR A 204 -9.34 5.23 2.50
C TYR A 204 -10.46 5.24 1.46
N TYR A 205 -11.22 4.15 1.39
CA TYR A 205 -12.50 4.16 0.72
C TYR A 205 -13.55 4.85 1.61
N ASN A 206 -14.06 5.99 1.15
CA ASN A 206 -14.97 6.85 1.92
C ASN A 206 -16.29 6.15 2.31
N HIS A 207 -16.75 5.21 1.48
CA HIS A 207 -18.06 4.55 1.65
C HIS A 207 -18.07 3.49 2.75
N VAL A 208 -16.89 3.06 3.23
CA VAL A 208 -16.76 1.94 4.19
C VAL A 208 -16.06 2.35 5.47
N THR A 209 -15.46 3.54 5.53
CA THR A 209 -14.72 4.01 6.71
C THR A 209 -15.64 4.77 7.66
N PRO A 210 -15.78 4.38 8.93
CA PRO A 210 -16.51 5.16 9.92
C PRO A 210 -15.92 6.57 10.04
N LYS A 211 -16.77 7.59 10.16
CA LYS A 211 -16.35 9.00 10.23
C LYS A 211 -15.53 9.32 11.48
N ASP A 212 -15.66 8.51 12.52
CA ASP A 212 -14.95 8.62 13.79
C ASP A 212 -13.68 7.74 13.86
N TYR A 213 -13.39 6.96 12.81
CA TYR A 213 -12.17 6.17 12.77
C TYR A 213 -10.95 7.06 12.53
N GLN A 214 -10.01 7.01 13.46
CA GLN A 214 -8.73 7.70 13.38
C GLN A 214 -7.60 6.73 13.75
N PRO A 215 -6.78 6.32 12.77
CA PRO A 215 -5.69 5.40 13.06
C PRO A 215 -4.65 6.02 14.00
N PRO A 216 -3.99 5.21 14.84
CA PRO A 216 -2.96 5.69 15.76
C PRO A 216 -1.86 6.49 15.05
N GLY A 217 -1.57 7.70 15.55
CA GLY A 217 -0.53 8.56 15.00
C GLY A 217 -0.95 9.40 13.78
N PHE A 218 -2.21 9.33 13.37
CA PHE A 218 -2.79 10.12 12.30
C PHE A 218 -3.86 11.08 12.83
N LYS A 219 -4.20 12.09 12.03
CA LYS A 219 -5.32 13.01 12.24
C LYS A 219 -5.95 13.33 10.90
N GLU A 220 -7.22 13.72 10.93
CA GLU A 220 -7.92 14.16 9.73
C GLU A 220 -7.16 15.33 9.07
N ASP A 221 -6.99 15.22 7.75
CA ASP A 221 -6.30 16.23 6.96
C ASP A 221 -7.33 17.22 6.41
N GLY A 222 -7.33 18.44 6.96
CA GLY A 222 -8.19 19.54 6.50
C GLY A 222 -7.57 20.38 5.37
N SER A 223 -6.40 19.99 4.85
CA SER A 223 -5.74 20.73 3.76
C SER A 223 -6.36 20.41 2.40
N PRO A 224 -6.44 21.38 1.47
CA PRO A 224 -6.73 21.10 0.06
C PRO A 224 -5.55 20.28 -0.47
N GLY A 225 -5.74 18.96 -0.57
CA GLY A 225 -4.64 18.00 -0.55
C GLY A 225 -3.86 17.82 -1.85
N ASP A 226 -3.62 18.91 -2.59
CA ASP A 226 -2.82 18.87 -3.79
C ASP A 226 -1.34 18.70 -3.45
N LEU A 227 -0.76 17.59 -3.91
CA LEU A 227 0.66 17.30 -3.79
C LEU A 227 1.42 17.96 -4.95
N LEU A 228 1.85 19.20 -4.73
CA LEU A 228 2.47 20.02 -5.78
C LEU A 228 3.99 19.84 -5.83
N PHE A 229 4.51 19.46 -6.99
CA PHE A 229 5.95 19.44 -7.29
C PHE A 229 6.38 20.79 -7.88
N ALA A 230 7.58 21.26 -7.52
CA ALA A 230 8.11 22.53 -8.03
C ALA A 230 8.50 22.48 -9.52
N GLY A 231 8.81 21.28 -10.04
CA GLY A 231 9.15 21.04 -11.44
C GLY A 231 8.50 19.76 -11.96
N ASP A 232 9.01 19.23 -13.07
CA ASP A 232 8.41 18.08 -13.75
C ASP A 232 8.53 16.78 -12.92
N PRO A 233 7.44 16.24 -12.36
CA PRO A 233 7.48 14.97 -11.66
C PRO A 233 7.58 13.82 -12.65
N ILE A 234 8.31 12.77 -12.27
CA ILE A 234 8.32 11.48 -12.97
C ILE A 234 7.89 10.38 -12.01
N ASN A 235 7.05 9.45 -12.47
CA ASN A 235 6.60 8.29 -11.70
C ASN A 235 7.44 7.06 -12.05
N LEU A 236 8.17 6.56 -11.07
CA LEU A 236 9.08 5.42 -11.17
C LEU A 236 8.39 4.20 -10.56
N LYS A 237 8.24 3.15 -11.37
CA LYS A 237 7.68 1.87 -10.92
C LYS A 237 8.76 1.10 -10.15
N VAL A 238 8.51 0.78 -8.89
CA VAL A 238 9.43 -0.04 -8.08
C VAL A 238 9.10 -1.52 -8.23
N GLY A 239 7.81 -1.86 -8.13
CA GLY A 239 7.34 -3.23 -8.28
C GLY A 239 6.03 -3.48 -7.54
N SER A 240 5.59 -4.72 -7.56
CA SER A 240 4.42 -5.18 -6.82
C SER A 240 4.58 -6.60 -6.31
N VAL A 241 3.91 -6.91 -5.22
CA VAL A 241 3.79 -8.25 -4.66
C VAL A 241 2.32 -8.60 -4.58
N SER A 242 1.96 -9.73 -5.18
CA SER A 242 0.61 -10.27 -5.11
C SER A 242 0.64 -11.62 -4.40
N THR A 243 -0.29 -11.81 -3.47
CA THR A 243 -0.67 -13.12 -2.94
C THR A 243 -2.09 -13.44 -3.44
N ASP A 244 -2.65 -14.55 -2.95
CA ASP A 244 -4.05 -14.91 -3.15
C ASP A 244 -5.02 -13.98 -2.38
N PHE A 245 -4.53 -13.23 -1.40
CA PHE A 245 -5.37 -12.44 -0.48
C PHE A 245 -5.12 -10.94 -0.58
N HIS A 246 -3.89 -10.52 -0.88
CA HIS A 246 -3.49 -9.13 -0.87
C HIS A 246 -2.59 -8.82 -2.07
N PHE A 247 -2.62 -7.57 -2.50
CA PHE A 247 -1.71 -7.01 -3.48
C PHE A 247 -1.16 -5.69 -2.95
N MET A 248 0.15 -5.52 -3.07
CA MET A 248 0.84 -4.28 -2.72
C MET A 248 1.69 -3.81 -3.90
N LYS A 249 1.52 -2.56 -4.34
CA LYS A 249 2.31 -1.92 -5.40
C LYS A 249 3.04 -0.70 -4.84
N VAL A 250 4.32 -0.56 -5.17
CA VAL A 250 5.15 0.57 -4.74
C VAL A 250 5.50 1.43 -5.95
N ARG A 251 5.27 2.74 -5.82
CA ARG A 251 5.66 3.76 -6.79
C ARG A 251 6.43 4.88 -6.10
N VAL A 252 7.39 5.45 -6.80
CA VAL A 252 8.14 6.64 -6.35
C VAL A 252 7.92 7.75 -7.35
N THR A 253 7.48 8.91 -6.90
CA THR A 253 7.39 10.12 -7.72
C THR A 253 8.41 11.13 -7.23
N THR A 254 9.20 11.68 -8.13
CA THR A 254 10.22 12.70 -7.83
C THR A 254 10.44 13.61 -9.03
N GLU A 255 11.09 14.75 -8.85
CA GLU A 255 11.44 15.63 -9.96
C GLU A 255 12.47 14.97 -10.90
N LYS A 256 12.26 15.08 -12.21
CA LYS A 256 13.11 14.48 -13.25
C LYS A 256 14.60 14.79 -13.09
N LYS A 257 14.93 16.02 -12.68
CA LYS A 257 16.30 16.50 -12.47
C LYS A 257 17.04 15.78 -11.33
N ARG A 258 16.32 15.11 -10.43
CA ARG A 258 16.89 14.40 -9.26
C ARG A 258 17.33 12.97 -9.58
N VAL A 259 16.97 12.42 -10.73
CA VAL A 259 17.37 11.06 -11.12
C VAL A 259 18.72 11.11 -11.84
N LYS A 260 19.73 10.49 -11.25
CA LYS A 260 21.02 10.24 -11.91
C LYS A 260 20.75 9.19 -13.00
N ARG A 261 21.02 9.51 -14.27
CA ARG A 261 20.68 8.61 -15.39
C ARG A 261 21.31 7.22 -15.23
N ALA A 262 20.51 6.18 -15.36
CA ALA A 262 20.89 4.86 -15.87
C ALA A 262 19.69 4.18 -16.60
N ASP A 263 19.89 3.92 -17.90
CA ASP A 263 19.22 3.01 -18.84
C ASP A 263 17.70 3.02 -19.07
N SER A 264 17.33 3.66 -20.19
CA SER A 264 16.36 3.35 -21.27
C SER A 264 15.04 2.58 -21.06
N ASN A 265 14.67 2.06 -19.89
CA ASN A 265 13.40 1.36 -19.67
C ASN A 265 12.40 2.13 -18.79
N LEU A 266 12.73 3.36 -18.39
CA LEU A 266 11.81 4.24 -17.68
C LEU A 266 10.80 4.82 -18.66
N ILE A 267 9.69 4.13 -18.91
CA ILE A 267 8.57 4.69 -19.68
C ILE A 267 8.05 5.91 -18.89
N PRO A 268 8.26 7.15 -19.38
CA PRO A 268 7.68 8.32 -18.77
C PRO A 268 6.20 8.32 -19.14
N LYS A 269 5.31 8.16 -18.16
CA LYS A 269 3.92 8.59 -18.36
C LYS A 269 3.90 10.11 -18.16
N ASN A 270 3.88 10.84 -19.27
CA ASN A 270 3.71 12.29 -19.28
C ASN A 270 2.24 12.61 -18.99
N GLY A 271 1.96 13.07 -17.77
CA GLY A 271 0.72 13.72 -17.41
C GLY A 271 0.94 14.47 -16.09
N PRO A 272 0.45 15.71 -15.92
CA PRO A 272 0.39 16.32 -14.60
C PRO A 272 -0.46 15.40 -13.72
N THR A 273 0.17 14.73 -12.75
CA THR A 273 -0.59 13.89 -11.82
C THR A 273 -1.12 14.81 -10.73
N GLU A 274 -2.25 15.46 -11.03
CA GLU A 274 -3.07 16.12 -10.03
C GLU A 274 -3.78 15.00 -9.25
N ILE A 275 -3.27 14.66 -8.06
CA ILE A 275 -3.92 13.66 -7.20
C ILE A 275 -4.99 14.39 -6.40
N SER A 276 -6.13 14.66 -7.05
CA SER A 276 -7.30 15.24 -6.39
C SER A 276 -7.94 14.23 -5.44
N HIS A 277 -8.38 14.71 -4.29
CA HIS A 277 -9.11 13.94 -3.27
C HIS A 277 -10.53 13.50 -3.69
N GLN A 278 -11.02 13.90 -4.87
CA GLN A 278 -12.43 13.73 -5.25
C GLN A 278 -12.70 12.93 -6.54
N GLY A 279 -11.70 12.26 -7.13
CA GLY A 279 -11.83 11.68 -8.48
C GLY A 279 -11.40 10.21 -8.66
N LEU A 280 -11.61 9.33 -7.68
CA LEU A 280 -11.31 7.89 -7.84
C LEU A 280 -12.55 7.00 -7.58
N ASP A 281 -13.69 7.42 -8.12
CA ASP A 281 -14.72 6.49 -8.58
C ASP A 281 -14.64 6.50 -10.11
N CYS A 282 -13.90 5.56 -10.69
CA CYS A 282 -14.08 5.00 -12.03
C CYS A 282 -12.99 3.94 -12.24
N GLU A 283 -13.43 2.74 -12.58
CA GLU A 283 -12.58 1.65 -13.03
C GLU A 283 -11.76 2.10 -14.25
N GLU A 284 -10.44 2.06 -14.15
CA GLU A 284 -9.61 1.81 -15.31
C GLU A 284 -8.88 0.50 -15.05
N ASP A 285 -9.38 -0.53 -15.72
CA ASP A 285 -8.68 -1.76 -16.00
C ASP A 285 -7.29 -1.43 -16.53
N GLU A 286 -6.25 -1.63 -15.70
CA GLU A 286 -4.91 -1.86 -16.25
C GLU A 286 -5.00 -3.27 -16.86
N GLU A 287 -5.38 -3.34 -18.15
CA GLU A 287 -5.31 -4.53 -18.99
C GLU A 287 -4.00 -5.27 -18.71
N GLU A 288 -4.11 -6.54 -18.33
CA GLU A 288 -3.00 -7.46 -18.31
C GLU A 288 -2.52 -7.60 -19.75
N GLU A 289 -1.32 -7.09 -20.06
CA GLU A 289 -0.61 -7.49 -21.27
C GLU A 289 -0.36 -9.01 -21.18
N GLU A 290 -1.26 -9.72 -21.84
CA GLU A 290 -1.19 -11.13 -22.14
C GLU A 290 0.14 -11.42 -22.85
N CYS A 291 0.99 -12.22 -22.21
CA CYS A 291 2.21 -12.73 -22.83
C CYS A 291 1.84 -13.80 -23.86
N THR A 292 1.35 -13.38 -25.03
CA THR A 292 1.34 -14.22 -26.22
C THR A 292 2.57 -13.93 -27.05
N LYS A 293 3.52 -14.88 -27.05
CA LYS A 293 4.36 -15.10 -28.23
C LYS A 293 4.40 -16.58 -28.58
N VAL A 294 3.90 -16.81 -29.79
CA VAL A 294 3.94 -17.99 -30.66
C VAL A 294 5.35 -18.57 -30.75
#